data_AF-A0AB39PNY0-F1
#
_entry.id   AF-A0AB39PNY0-F1
#
_cell.length_a   1.000
_cell.length_b   1.000
_cell.length_c   1.000
_cell.angle_alpha   90.00
_cell.angle_beta   90.00
_cell.angle_gamma   90.00
#
_symmetry.space_group_name_H-M   'P 1'
#
loop_
_entity.id
_entity.type
_entity.pdbx_description
1 polymer ?
#
loop_
_entity_poly.entity_id
_entity_poly.type
_entity_poly.pdbx_seq_one_letter_code
_entity_poly.pdbx_strand_id
1 'polypeptide(L)'
;MSALLVLNAPSRHAWYLPWLRDIQEVVAELDLGLLGIAVPVRGHGPDFLWPSPTSPLTTIEDDLNHVQATDPDVVATELAEHARRLDPRTVPAHLYRALTGDPVEARDKLVAHQREAWRILVAPLWDRIRGLLDADITTRARQLADGGLEGLFANLHRRAKWESDTLHLTGLRRGNLDLRGRGLILVPTAFGWPNLGLGPTSTTSATPPALVYPMLGAARLWEHPAGSPAIARLLGAGRAAVLAQTHIPTTTSSLARRVDLAPATVSEHLTVLRDAGLVTAERRGREVLYQQTPLAAALTSGMHLNSPAAGPR
;
A
#
# COMPACT_ATOMS: atom_id res chain seq x y z
N MET A 1 -1.44 2.30 -8.70
CA MET A 1 -1.17 3.74 -8.83
C MET A 1 -0.19 4.33 -7.81
N SER A 2 -0.39 4.20 -6.49
CA SER A 2 0.48 4.86 -5.50
C SER A 2 1.98 4.52 -5.60
N ALA A 3 2.33 3.28 -5.99
CA ALA A 3 3.71 2.89 -6.28
C ALA A 3 4.36 3.71 -7.42
N LEU A 4 3.56 4.11 -8.43
CA LEU A 4 4.04 4.95 -9.53
C LEU A 4 4.35 6.38 -9.08
N LEU A 5 3.62 6.91 -8.09
CA LEU A 5 3.95 8.22 -7.50
C LEU A 5 5.34 8.19 -6.84
N VAL A 6 5.69 7.07 -6.21
CA VAL A 6 7.03 6.85 -5.63
C VAL A 6 8.09 6.78 -6.73
N LEU A 7 7.84 6.02 -7.81
CA LEU A 7 8.74 5.90 -8.96
C LEU A 7 8.95 7.21 -9.72
N ASN A 8 7.90 8.02 -9.89
CA ASN A 8 7.98 9.30 -10.61
C ASN A 8 8.71 10.39 -9.80
N ALA A 9 8.85 10.23 -8.48
CA ALA A 9 9.56 11.19 -7.64
C ALA A 9 10.34 10.56 -6.47
N PRO A 10 11.37 9.73 -6.73
CA PRO A 10 12.07 8.97 -5.69
C PRO A 10 12.66 9.86 -4.58
N SER A 11 13.15 11.04 -4.94
CA SER A 11 13.73 12.03 -4.00
C SER A 11 12.74 12.53 -2.95
N ARG A 12 11.43 12.44 -3.22
CA ARG A 12 10.36 12.83 -2.28
C ARG A 12 9.93 11.68 -1.36
N HIS A 13 10.45 10.48 -1.62
CA HIS A 13 10.00 9.21 -1.05
C HIS A 13 11.20 8.39 -0.54
N ALA A 14 12.14 9.04 0.16
CA ALA A 14 13.35 8.39 0.68
C ALA A 14 13.09 7.15 1.57
N TRP A 15 11.89 7.06 2.16
CA TRP A 15 11.42 5.89 2.93
C TRP A 15 11.30 4.61 2.09
N TYR A 16 11.21 4.74 0.76
CA TYR A 16 11.03 3.63 -0.17
C TYR A 16 12.34 3.25 -0.88
N LEU A 17 13.49 3.83 -0.49
CA LEU A 17 14.78 3.53 -1.12
C LEU A 17 15.13 2.04 -1.15
N PRO A 18 14.87 1.22 -0.10
CA PRO A 18 15.11 -0.22 -0.19
C PRO A 18 14.31 -0.86 -1.33
N TRP A 19 13.00 -0.64 -1.38
CA TRP A 19 12.14 -1.13 -2.45
C TRP A 19 12.57 -0.64 -3.83
N LEU A 20 12.91 0.65 -3.96
CA LEU A 20 13.39 1.24 -5.22
C LEU A 20 14.68 0.59 -5.73
N ARG A 21 15.59 0.18 -4.83
CA ARG A 21 16.79 -0.57 -5.19
C ARG A 21 16.45 -1.98 -5.66
N ASP A 22 15.57 -2.67 -4.94
CA ASP A 22 15.19 -4.05 -5.22
C ASP A 22 14.51 -4.20 -6.59
N ILE A 23 13.77 -3.18 -7.04
CA ILE A 23 13.05 -3.22 -8.33
C ILE A 23 13.79 -2.53 -9.48
N GLN A 24 14.98 -1.97 -9.25
CA GLN A 24 15.62 -1.06 -10.22
C GLN A 24 15.86 -1.72 -11.58
N GLU A 25 16.33 -2.97 -11.59
CA GLU A 25 16.58 -3.72 -12.83
C GLU A 25 15.27 -4.03 -13.55
N VAL A 26 14.25 -4.47 -12.83
CA VAL A 26 12.96 -4.83 -13.44
C VAL A 26 12.21 -3.60 -13.96
N VAL A 27 12.30 -2.46 -13.26
CA VAL A 27 11.71 -1.20 -13.72
C VAL A 27 12.38 -0.69 -14.99
N ALA A 28 13.68 -0.92 -15.17
CA ALA A 28 14.39 -0.50 -16.38
C ALA A 28 13.89 -1.21 -17.66
N GLU A 29 13.31 -2.40 -17.51
CA GLU A 29 12.74 -3.19 -18.61
C GLU A 29 11.25 -2.92 -18.84
N LEU A 30 10.60 -2.18 -17.94
CA LEU A 30 9.17 -1.87 -18.01
C LEU A 30 8.89 -0.62 -18.83
N ASP A 31 7.99 -0.72 -19.81
CA ASP A 31 7.40 0.47 -20.43
C ASP A 31 6.37 1.11 -19.50
N LEU A 32 6.84 2.03 -18.66
CA LEU A 32 6.02 2.88 -17.81
C LEU A 32 5.78 4.26 -18.41
N GLY A 33 6.13 4.51 -19.68
CA GLY A 33 6.11 5.86 -20.26
C GLY A 33 4.73 6.52 -20.19
N LEU A 34 3.72 5.82 -20.71
CA LEU A 34 2.34 6.34 -20.74
C LEU A 34 1.75 6.49 -19.33
N LEU A 35 1.97 5.51 -18.44
CA LEU A 35 1.56 5.63 -17.03
C LEU A 35 2.29 6.76 -16.30
N GLY A 36 3.58 6.92 -16.58
CA GLY A 36 4.44 7.92 -15.96
C GLY A 36 3.91 9.33 -16.22
N ILE A 37 3.41 9.59 -17.43
CA ILE A 37 2.80 10.89 -17.76
C ILE A 37 1.34 11.00 -17.29
N ALA A 38 0.61 9.89 -17.18
CA ALA A 38 -0.77 9.88 -16.65
C ALA A 38 -0.82 10.07 -15.12
N VAL A 39 0.27 9.75 -14.41
CA VAL A 39 0.39 9.87 -12.95
C VAL A 39 1.20 11.11 -12.56
N PRO A 40 0.56 12.21 -12.14
CA PRO A 40 1.28 13.43 -11.86
C PRO A 40 2.11 13.34 -10.57
N VAL A 41 3.34 13.86 -10.61
CA VAL A 41 4.21 14.03 -9.41
C VAL A 41 3.60 15.00 -8.38
N ARG A 42 2.73 15.91 -8.83
CA ARG A 42 2.01 16.88 -8.01
C ARG A 42 0.63 17.14 -8.60
N GLY A 43 -0.36 17.30 -7.73
CA GLY A 43 -1.71 17.66 -8.14
C GLY A 43 -2.56 16.44 -8.43
N HIS A 44 -3.55 16.63 -9.30
CA HIS A 44 -4.64 15.69 -9.55
C HIS A 44 -4.50 15.07 -10.93
N GLY A 45 -4.52 13.74 -11.00
CA GLY A 45 -4.56 13.00 -12.27
C GLY A 45 -6.01 12.74 -12.72
N PRO A 46 -6.21 12.02 -13.83
CA PRO A 46 -7.54 11.59 -14.28
C PRO A 46 -8.22 10.71 -13.21
N ASP A 47 -9.39 11.10 -12.72
CA ASP A 47 -10.11 10.41 -11.64
C ASP A 47 -10.42 8.95 -12.01
N PHE A 48 -10.71 8.67 -13.28
CA PHE A 48 -11.03 7.31 -13.75
C PHE A 48 -9.89 6.30 -13.54
N LEU A 49 -8.64 6.74 -13.34
CA LEU A 49 -7.49 5.87 -13.04
C LEU A 49 -7.35 5.55 -11.54
N TRP A 50 -8.15 6.17 -10.67
CA TRP A 50 -8.23 5.89 -9.23
C TRP A 50 -9.68 5.61 -8.83
N PRO A 51 -10.28 4.50 -9.29
CA PRO A 51 -11.63 4.14 -8.89
C PRO A 51 -11.68 3.99 -7.36
N SER A 52 -12.74 4.51 -6.75
CA SER A 52 -12.95 4.25 -5.33
C SER A 52 -13.37 2.79 -5.13
N PRO A 53 -12.83 2.09 -4.12
CA PRO A 53 -13.21 0.72 -3.85
C PRO A 53 -14.71 0.60 -3.59
N THR A 54 -15.35 -0.38 -4.22
CA THR A 54 -16.79 -0.66 -4.04
C THR A 54 -17.04 -1.71 -2.95
N SER A 55 -16.01 -2.46 -2.56
CA SER A 55 -16.09 -3.55 -1.60
C SER A 55 -14.77 -3.70 -0.83
N PRO A 56 -14.78 -4.15 0.44
CA PRO A 56 -13.55 -4.53 1.15
C PRO A 56 -12.85 -5.76 0.55
N LEU A 57 -13.52 -6.49 -0.37
CA LEU A 57 -12.97 -7.67 -1.04
C LEU A 57 -12.54 -7.40 -2.49
N THR A 58 -12.52 -6.13 -2.91
CA THR A 58 -12.12 -5.73 -4.27
C THR A 58 -10.75 -6.27 -4.62
N THR A 59 -10.67 -6.99 -5.75
CA THR A 59 -9.42 -7.51 -6.31
C THR A 59 -8.81 -6.52 -7.31
N ILE A 60 -7.55 -6.72 -7.69
CA ILE A 60 -6.93 -5.91 -8.74
C ILE A 60 -7.69 -6.01 -10.07
N GLU A 61 -8.21 -7.17 -10.43
CA GLU A 61 -8.95 -7.31 -11.68
C GLU A 61 -10.30 -6.60 -11.61
N ASP A 62 -10.94 -6.52 -10.45
CA ASP A 62 -12.15 -5.71 -10.27
C ASP A 62 -11.87 -4.23 -10.50
N ASP A 63 -10.77 -3.71 -9.93
CA ASP A 63 -10.33 -2.32 -10.14
C ASP A 63 -9.99 -2.06 -11.61
N LEU A 64 -9.21 -2.95 -12.24
CA LEU A 64 -8.86 -2.81 -13.66
C LEU A 64 -10.09 -2.88 -14.57
N ASN A 65 -11.06 -3.74 -14.25
CA ASN A 65 -12.33 -3.84 -14.97
C ASN A 65 -13.17 -2.56 -14.79
N HIS A 66 -13.13 -1.93 -13.61
CA HIS A 66 -13.78 -0.63 -13.39
C HIS A 66 -13.16 0.44 -14.31
N VAL A 67 -11.83 0.54 -14.32
CA VAL A 67 -11.12 1.49 -15.21
C VAL A 67 -11.47 1.20 -16.67
N GLN A 68 -11.46 -0.07 -17.07
CA GLN A 68 -11.79 -0.55 -18.42
C GLN A 68 -13.24 -0.22 -18.83
N ALA A 69 -14.17 -0.21 -17.89
CA ALA A 69 -15.58 0.08 -18.12
C ALA A 69 -15.90 1.60 -18.15
N THR A 70 -14.91 2.47 -17.95
CA THR A 70 -15.11 3.92 -17.99
C THR A 70 -15.60 4.35 -19.37
N ASP A 71 -16.64 5.18 -19.37
CA ASP A 71 -17.22 5.80 -20.57
C ASP A 71 -16.13 6.56 -21.37
N PRO A 72 -15.97 6.29 -22.69
CA PRO A 72 -15.00 6.98 -23.52
C PRO A 72 -15.07 8.51 -23.49
N ASP A 73 -16.25 9.09 -23.28
CA ASP A 73 -16.41 10.55 -23.20
C ASP A 73 -15.83 11.12 -21.89
N VAL A 74 -15.96 10.36 -20.79
CA VAL A 74 -15.33 10.68 -19.51
C VAL A 74 -13.82 10.57 -19.65
N VAL A 75 -13.32 9.49 -20.26
CA VAL A 75 -11.89 9.31 -20.53
C VAL A 75 -11.34 10.47 -21.36
N ALA A 76 -11.98 10.80 -22.48
CA ALA A 76 -11.55 11.89 -23.36
C ALA A 76 -11.47 13.22 -22.60
N THR A 77 -12.50 13.52 -21.80
CA THR A 77 -12.59 14.76 -21.02
C THR A 77 -11.47 14.84 -19.98
N GLU A 78 -11.30 13.79 -19.17
CA GLU A 78 -10.32 13.79 -18.08
C GLU A 78 -8.87 13.72 -18.58
N LEU A 79 -8.60 12.95 -19.64
CA LEU A 79 -7.27 12.92 -20.28
C LEU A 79 -6.93 14.25 -20.94
N ALA A 80 -7.89 14.91 -21.61
CA ALA A 80 -7.67 16.24 -22.18
C ALA A 80 -7.41 17.29 -21.08
N GLU A 81 -8.13 17.23 -19.96
CA GLU A 81 -7.89 18.10 -18.80
C GLU A 81 -6.51 17.88 -18.19
N HIS A 82 -6.11 16.63 -18.03
CA HIS A 82 -4.79 16.27 -17.53
C HIS A 82 -3.68 16.72 -18.49
N ALA A 83 -3.84 16.49 -19.79
CA ALA A 83 -2.87 16.88 -20.82
C ALA A 83 -2.60 18.39 -20.84
N ARG A 84 -3.61 19.23 -20.54
CA ARG A 84 -3.44 20.70 -20.41
C ARG A 84 -2.48 21.11 -19.28
N ARG A 85 -2.20 20.22 -18.33
CA ARG A 85 -1.27 20.46 -17.20
C ARG A 85 0.13 19.94 -17.44
N LEU A 86 0.34 19.14 -18.49
CA LEU A 86 1.64 18.62 -18.85
C LEU A 86 2.46 19.71 -19.57
N ASP A 87 3.77 19.75 -19.33
CA ASP A 87 4.67 20.60 -20.12
C ASP A 87 5.02 19.86 -21.43
N PRO A 88 4.59 20.38 -22.61
CA PRO A 88 4.87 19.74 -23.89
C PRO A 88 6.37 19.64 -24.21
N ARG A 89 7.23 20.41 -23.52
CA ARG A 89 8.69 20.35 -23.71
C ARG A 89 9.33 19.17 -23.00
N THR A 90 8.69 18.63 -21.96
CA THR A 90 9.22 17.51 -21.17
C THR A 90 8.58 16.18 -21.53
N VAL A 91 7.41 16.20 -22.18
CA VAL A 91 6.69 14.98 -22.56
C VAL A 91 7.04 14.57 -23.99
N PRO A 92 7.54 13.34 -24.23
CA PRO A 92 7.75 12.82 -25.58
C PRO A 92 6.48 12.87 -26.44
N ALA A 93 6.61 13.36 -27.67
CA ALA A 93 5.46 13.59 -28.57
C ALA A 93 4.63 12.33 -28.86
N HIS A 94 5.23 11.13 -28.83
CA HIS A 94 4.50 9.88 -29.00
C HIS A 94 3.64 9.54 -27.78
N LEU A 95 4.11 9.80 -26.55
CA LEU A 95 3.32 9.60 -25.33
C LEU A 95 2.20 10.64 -25.22
N TYR A 96 2.48 11.90 -25.56
CA TYR A 96 1.44 12.93 -25.61
C TYR A 96 0.32 12.55 -26.58
N ARG A 97 0.66 12.12 -27.81
CA ARG A 97 -0.32 11.63 -28.79
C ARG A 97 -1.07 10.38 -28.33
N ALA A 98 -0.40 9.45 -27.65
CA ALA A 98 -1.06 8.27 -27.10
C ALA A 98 -2.05 8.63 -25.99
N LEU A 99 -1.77 9.66 -25.19
CA LEU A 99 -2.65 10.14 -24.13
C LEU A 99 -3.84 10.95 -24.66
N THR A 100 -3.64 11.78 -25.69
CA THR A 100 -4.69 12.66 -26.24
C THR A 100 -5.32 12.13 -27.54
N GLY A 101 -5.03 10.89 -27.90
CA GLY A 101 -5.51 10.23 -29.12
C GLY A 101 -6.93 9.69 -28.96
N ASP A 102 -7.19 8.53 -29.57
CA ASP A 102 -8.45 7.83 -29.38
C ASP A 102 -8.63 7.46 -27.89
N PRO A 103 -9.74 7.85 -27.23
CA PRO A 103 -9.91 7.66 -25.80
C PRO A 103 -10.04 6.18 -25.40
N VAL A 104 -10.58 5.32 -26.27
CA VAL A 104 -10.69 3.89 -26.03
C VAL A 104 -9.31 3.26 -26.07
N GLU A 105 -8.52 3.55 -27.10
CA GLU A 105 -7.14 3.07 -27.24
C GLU A 105 -6.24 3.55 -26.09
N ALA A 106 -6.37 4.82 -25.69
CA ALA A 106 -5.62 5.39 -24.57
C ALA A 106 -5.96 4.67 -23.24
N ARG A 107 -7.25 4.48 -22.95
CA ARG A 107 -7.72 3.75 -21.76
C ARG A 107 -7.21 2.32 -21.75
N ASP A 108 -7.35 1.60 -22.85
CA ASP A 108 -7.00 0.19 -22.93
C ASP A 108 -5.49 -0.02 -22.73
N LYS A 109 -4.66 0.87 -23.29
CA LYS A 109 -3.21 0.89 -23.03
C LYS A 109 -2.88 1.21 -21.57
N LEU A 110 -3.56 2.19 -20.97
CA LEU A 110 -3.37 2.52 -19.55
C LEU A 110 -3.75 1.36 -18.64
N VAL A 111 -4.85 0.65 -18.92
CA VAL A 111 -5.26 -0.56 -18.17
C VAL A 111 -4.23 -1.67 -18.33
N ALA A 112 -3.76 -1.93 -19.56
CA ALA A 112 -2.74 -2.94 -19.81
C ALA A 112 -1.44 -2.63 -19.05
N HIS A 113 -0.97 -1.39 -19.08
CA HIS A 113 0.20 -0.98 -18.32
C HIS A 113 -0.03 -1.03 -16.80
N GLN A 114 -1.22 -0.69 -16.31
CA GLN A 114 -1.54 -0.81 -14.87
C GLN A 114 -1.47 -2.26 -14.40
N ARG A 115 -2.01 -3.20 -15.20
CA ARG A 115 -1.94 -4.63 -14.92
C ARG A 115 -0.49 -5.10 -14.84
N GLU A 116 0.32 -4.71 -15.83
CA GLU A 116 1.72 -5.12 -15.89
C GLU A 116 2.55 -4.51 -14.74
N ALA A 117 2.36 -3.22 -14.47
CA ALA A 117 2.96 -2.56 -13.32
C ALA A 117 2.55 -3.20 -12.00
N TRP A 118 1.27 -3.60 -11.82
CA TRP A 118 0.84 -4.32 -10.63
C TRP A 118 1.53 -5.67 -10.50
N ARG A 119 1.55 -6.47 -11.58
CA ARG A 119 2.13 -7.82 -11.63
C ARG A 119 3.59 -7.82 -11.21
N ILE A 120 4.34 -6.81 -11.62
CA ILE A 120 5.77 -6.72 -11.36
C ILE A 120 6.07 -6.00 -10.04
N LEU A 121 5.43 -4.86 -9.78
CA LEU A 121 5.82 -3.97 -8.69
C LEU A 121 5.14 -4.29 -7.35
N VAL A 122 3.92 -4.84 -7.40
CA VAL A 122 3.05 -4.97 -6.23
C VAL A 122 2.73 -6.42 -5.91
N ALA A 123 2.39 -7.24 -6.92
CA ALA A 123 2.00 -8.64 -6.72
C ALA A 123 3.02 -9.47 -5.90
N PRO A 124 4.36 -9.32 -6.09
CA PRO A 124 5.34 -10.06 -5.28
C PRO A 124 5.29 -9.73 -3.78
N LEU A 125 4.81 -8.53 -3.43
CA LEU A 125 4.71 -8.03 -2.07
C LEU A 125 3.28 -8.11 -1.52
N TRP A 126 2.30 -8.48 -2.36
CA TRP A 126 0.89 -8.30 -2.06
C TRP A 126 0.42 -9.00 -0.79
N ASP A 127 0.89 -10.24 -0.55
CA ASP A 127 0.55 -10.97 0.68
C ASP A 127 1.02 -10.22 1.94
N ARG A 128 2.21 -9.59 1.91
CA ARG A 128 2.72 -8.78 3.04
C ARG A 128 1.92 -7.50 3.19
N ILE A 129 1.67 -6.83 2.06
CA ILE A 129 0.89 -5.57 2.02
C ILE A 129 -0.50 -5.82 2.60
N ARG A 130 -1.21 -6.83 2.12
CA ARG A 130 -2.57 -7.16 2.57
C ARG A 130 -2.62 -7.46 4.06
N GLY A 131 -1.69 -8.24 4.59
CA GLY A 131 -1.62 -8.51 6.04
C GLY A 131 -1.47 -7.23 6.88
N LEU A 132 -0.75 -6.21 6.39
CA LEU A 132 -0.64 -4.91 7.05
C LEU A 132 -1.87 -4.03 6.84
N LEU A 133 -2.47 -4.05 5.64
CA LEU A 133 -3.72 -3.34 5.36
C LEU A 133 -4.85 -3.85 6.28
N ASP A 134 -5.00 -5.16 6.44
CA ASP A 134 -6.00 -5.78 7.31
C ASP A 134 -5.80 -5.38 8.78
N ALA A 135 -4.53 -5.34 9.23
CA ALA A 135 -4.18 -4.90 10.58
C ALA A 135 -4.44 -3.41 10.80
N ASP A 136 -4.16 -2.56 9.80
CA ASP A 136 -4.49 -1.14 9.83
C ASP A 136 -6.00 -0.94 9.91
N ILE A 137 -6.78 -1.54 9.01
CA ILE A 137 -8.25 -1.46 8.98
C ILE A 137 -8.84 -1.88 10.32
N THR A 138 -8.37 -3.00 10.90
CA THR A 138 -8.82 -3.45 12.22
C THR A 138 -8.51 -2.42 13.30
N THR A 139 -7.32 -1.83 13.26
CA THR A 139 -6.91 -0.79 14.23
C THR A 139 -7.78 0.47 14.09
N ARG A 140 -8.06 0.90 12.85
CA ARG A 140 -8.91 2.07 12.57
C ARG A 140 -10.36 1.83 12.97
N ALA A 141 -10.89 0.63 12.73
CA ALA A 141 -12.23 0.26 13.16
C ALA A 141 -12.38 0.32 14.69
N ARG A 142 -11.39 -0.14 15.46
CA ARG A 142 -11.40 0.01 16.93
C ARG A 142 -11.32 1.47 17.37
N GLN A 143 -10.42 2.26 16.77
CA GLN A 143 -10.31 3.70 17.07
C GLN A 143 -11.62 4.45 16.83
N LEU A 144 -12.32 4.10 15.75
CA LEU A 144 -13.64 4.65 15.44
C LEU A 144 -14.70 4.20 16.46
N ALA A 145 -14.71 2.92 16.84
CA ALA A 145 -15.68 2.39 17.80
C ALA A 145 -15.49 2.99 19.21
N ASP A 146 -14.24 3.15 19.65
CA ASP A 146 -13.91 3.60 21.00
C ASP A 146 -13.96 5.13 21.14
N GLY A 147 -13.55 5.87 20.11
CA GLY A 147 -13.35 7.32 20.16
C GLY A 147 -14.06 8.13 19.08
N GLY A 148 -14.93 7.50 18.28
CA GLY A 148 -15.61 8.17 17.18
C GLY A 148 -14.66 8.69 16.09
N LEU A 149 -15.16 9.64 15.29
CA LEU A 149 -14.38 10.25 14.21
C LEU A 149 -13.16 11.01 14.73
N GLU A 150 -13.30 11.65 15.90
CA GLU A 150 -12.19 12.37 16.54
C GLU A 150 -11.04 11.42 16.90
N GLY A 151 -11.34 10.29 17.56
CA GLY A 151 -10.33 9.27 17.91
C GLY A 151 -9.67 8.62 16.68
N LEU A 152 -10.44 8.38 15.63
CA LEU A 152 -9.95 7.88 14.35
C LEU A 152 -8.96 8.86 13.69
N PHE A 153 -9.38 10.11 13.46
CA PHE A 153 -8.57 11.08 12.74
C PHE A 153 -7.39 11.62 13.55
N ALA A 154 -7.48 11.64 14.89
CA ALA A 154 -6.35 11.96 15.76
C ALA A 154 -5.12 11.07 15.50
N ASN A 155 -5.36 9.81 15.08
CA ASN A 155 -4.31 8.82 14.87
C ASN A 155 -4.12 8.42 13.39
N LEU A 156 -4.90 8.98 12.47
CA LEU A 156 -4.87 8.60 11.05
C LEU A 156 -3.63 9.17 10.36
N HIS A 157 -3.48 10.49 10.38
CA HIS A 157 -2.37 11.18 9.74
C HIS A 157 -2.26 12.63 10.21
N ARG A 158 -1.05 13.17 10.40
CA ARG A 158 -0.81 14.54 10.88
C ARG A 158 -1.45 15.67 10.05
N ARG A 159 -1.82 15.36 8.80
CA ARG A 159 -2.45 16.31 7.86
C ARG A 159 -3.98 16.20 7.83
N ALA A 160 -4.57 15.30 8.60
CA ALA A 160 -6.00 15.09 8.71
C ALA A 160 -6.43 15.41 10.15
N LYS A 161 -7.25 16.45 10.31
CA LYS A 161 -7.74 16.90 11.61
C LYS A 161 -9.25 16.97 11.59
N TRP A 162 -9.89 16.33 12.55
CA TRP A 162 -11.34 16.44 12.76
C TRP A 162 -11.63 17.60 13.70
N GLU A 163 -12.49 18.54 13.29
CA GLU A 163 -12.95 19.67 14.10
C GLU A 163 -14.37 20.06 13.70
N SER A 164 -15.28 20.20 14.67
CA SER A 164 -16.66 20.71 14.46
C SER A 164 -17.36 20.07 13.26
N ASP A 165 -17.44 18.74 13.24
CA ASP A 165 -18.04 17.93 12.17
C ASP A 165 -17.40 18.07 10.77
N THR A 166 -16.20 18.65 10.71
CA THR A 166 -15.46 18.87 9.46
C THR A 166 -14.10 18.20 9.52
N LEU A 167 -13.76 17.47 8.45
CA LEU A 167 -12.42 16.94 8.25
C LEU A 167 -11.55 17.98 7.52
N HIS A 168 -10.59 18.55 8.23
CA HIS A 168 -9.61 19.47 7.68
C HIS A 168 -8.39 18.70 7.16
N LEU A 169 -8.13 18.84 5.85
CA LEU A 169 -6.99 18.23 5.17
C LEU A 169 -5.98 19.30 4.75
N THR A 170 -4.71 19.11 5.10
CA THR A 170 -3.62 19.98 4.66
C THR A 170 -2.75 19.32 3.59
N GLY A 171 -2.08 20.11 2.76
CA GLY A 171 -1.22 19.60 1.68
C GLY A 171 -1.97 19.08 0.45
N LEU A 172 -3.27 19.33 0.35
CA LEU A 172 -4.11 19.10 -0.83
C LEU A 172 -4.54 20.43 -1.47
N ARG A 173 -5.24 20.36 -2.61
CA ARG A 173 -5.82 21.54 -3.27
C ARG A 173 -6.80 22.24 -2.32
N ARG A 174 -6.68 23.57 -2.20
CA ARG A 174 -7.60 24.37 -1.38
C ARG A 174 -9.02 24.28 -1.93
N GLY A 175 -9.99 24.08 -1.04
CA GLY A 175 -11.41 24.02 -1.36
C GLY A 175 -12.20 23.30 -0.27
N ASN A 176 -13.51 23.39 -0.36
CA ASN A 176 -14.43 22.64 0.48
C ASN A 176 -15.09 21.55 -0.38
N LEU A 177 -15.11 20.33 0.13
CA LEU A 177 -15.82 19.21 -0.50
C LEU A 177 -17.02 18.87 0.37
N ASP A 178 -18.21 19.22 -0.10
CA ASP A 178 -19.45 18.75 0.50
C ASP A 178 -19.70 17.29 0.06
N LEU A 179 -19.76 16.40 1.05
CA LEU A 179 -20.01 14.97 0.80
C LEU A 179 -21.46 14.71 0.38
N ARG A 180 -22.41 15.60 0.70
CA ARG A 180 -23.84 15.45 0.38
C ARG A 180 -24.42 14.08 0.75
N GLY A 181 -23.97 13.52 1.88
CA GLY A 181 -24.37 12.18 2.33
C GLY A 181 -23.75 11.00 1.56
N ARG A 182 -22.89 11.23 0.56
CA ARG A 182 -22.18 10.15 -0.17
C ARG A 182 -21.18 9.38 0.70
N GLY A 183 -20.79 9.96 1.84
CA GLY A 183 -19.76 9.40 2.71
C GLY A 183 -18.33 9.66 2.22
N LEU A 184 -17.36 9.16 2.97
CA LEU A 184 -15.93 9.21 2.67
C LEU A 184 -15.35 7.82 2.91
N ILE A 185 -14.71 7.24 1.90
CA ILE A 185 -14.07 5.93 2.01
C ILE A 185 -12.63 6.14 2.49
N LEU A 186 -12.19 5.41 3.51
CA LEU A 186 -10.81 5.44 3.96
C LEU A 186 -10.04 4.28 3.32
N VAL A 187 -9.00 4.60 2.55
CA VAL A 187 -8.23 3.62 1.79
C VAL A 187 -6.77 3.61 2.25
N PRO A 188 -6.34 2.65 3.09
CA PRO A 188 -4.95 2.54 3.46
C PRO A 188 -4.09 2.12 2.26
N THR A 189 -2.84 2.58 2.21
CA THR A 189 -1.88 2.19 1.16
C THR A 189 -0.46 2.02 1.71
N ALA A 190 0.28 1.05 1.17
CA ALA A 190 1.70 0.85 1.47
C ALA A 190 2.59 1.96 0.88
N PHE A 191 2.18 2.58 -0.23
CA PHE A 191 2.98 3.54 -1.02
C PHE A 191 2.56 5.00 -0.84
N GLY A 192 1.81 5.31 0.23
CA GLY A 192 1.25 6.65 0.45
C GLY A 192 2.17 7.62 1.18
N TRP A 193 3.18 7.16 1.92
CA TRP A 193 3.93 8.02 2.83
C TRP A 193 4.80 9.04 2.07
N PRO A 194 4.88 10.32 2.50
CA PRO A 194 4.24 10.94 3.66
C PRO A 194 2.97 11.75 3.30
N ASN A 195 2.28 11.38 2.23
CA ASN A 195 1.20 12.16 1.63
C ASN A 195 -0.17 11.53 1.88
N LEU A 196 -1.20 12.36 1.70
CA LEU A 196 -2.59 11.92 1.57
C LEU A 196 -2.98 12.07 0.11
N GLY A 197 -3.88 11.20 -0.37
CA GLY A 197 -4.59 11.34 -1.63
C GLY A 197 -6.07 11.52 -1.37
N LEU A 198 -6.76 12.31 -2.19
CA LEU A 198 -8.21 12.45 -2.12
C LEU A 198 -8.77 12.45 -3.54
N GLY A 199 -9.69 11.53 -3.82
CA GLY A 199 -10.34 11.43 -5.12
C GLY A 199 -11.38 10.31 -5.14
N PRO A 200 -12.37 10.36 -6.04
CA PRO A 200 -12.67 11.48 -6.93
C PRO A 200 -13.27 12.66 -6.15
N THR A 201 -12.96 13.90 -6.56
CA THR A 201 -13.47 15.12 -5.87
C THR A 201 -14.61 15.81 -6.62
N SER A 202 -14.95 15.34 -7.83
CA SER A 202 -16.12 15.83 -8.55
C SER A 202 -17.41 15.46 -7.82
N THR A 203 -18.37 16.40 -7.82
CA THR A 203 -19.73 16.15 -7.32
C THR A 203 -20.56 15.29 -8.26
N THR A 204 -20.16 15.18 -9.53
CA THR A 204 -20.80 14.34 -10.55
C THR A 204 -20.20 12.93 -10.61
N SER A 205 -19.19 12.62 -9.80
CA SER A 205 -18.58 11.29 -9.80
C SER A 205 -19.56 10.23 -9.30
N ALA A 206 -19.58 9.09 -9.99
CA ALA A 206 -20.43 7.95 -9.66
C ALA A 206 -20.04 7.24 -8.36
N THR A 207 -18.84 7.48 -7.83
CA THR A 207 -18.37 6.89 -6.57
C THR A 207 -18.16 7.95 -5.47
N PRO A 208 -18.31 7.58 -4.19
CA PRO A 208 -17.92 8.46 -3.08
C PRO A 208 -16.44 8.82 -3.15
N PRO A 209 -16.03 9.99 -2.63
CA PRO A 209 -14.60 10.30 -2.49
C PRO A 209 -13.91 9.29 -1.57
N ALA A 210 -12.69 8.92 -1.92
CA ALA A 210 -11.78 8.13 -1.10
C ALA A 210 -10.61 8.99 -0.58
N LEU A 211 -10.38 8.94 0.73
CA LEU A 211 -9.16 9.44 1.36
C LEU A 211 -8.14 8.30 1.40
N VAL A 212 -7.15 8.38 0.52
CA VAL A 212 -6.01 7.47 0.47
C VAL A 212 -4.98 7.91 1.49
N TYR A 213 -4.62 7.04 2.44
CA TYR A 213 -3.69 7.37 3.54
C TYR A 213 -2.60 6.30 3.72
N PRO A 214 -1.41 6.66 4.24
CA PRO A 214 -0.36 5.69 4.53
C PRO A 214 -0.80 4.73 5.63
N MET A 215 -0.71 3.42 5.37
CA MET A 215 -1.06 2.41 6.37
C MET A 215 -0.05 2.37 7.53
N LEU A 216 -0.49 1.92 8.70
CA LEU A 216 0.37 1.60 9.82
C LEU A 216 1.37 0.49 9.47
N GLY A 217 2.59 0.63 9.98
CA GLY A 217 3.61 -0.41 9.84
C GLY A 217 4.21 -0.55 8.44
N ALA A 218 3.97 0.40 7.51
CA ALA A 218 4.52 0.35 6.15
C ALA A 218 6.06 0.19 6.12
N ALA A 219 6.79 0.75 7.10
CA ALA A 219 8.24 0.59 7.22
C ALA A 219 8.68 -0.89 7.28
N ARG A 220 7.89 -1.75 7.91
CA ARG A 220 8.18 -3.18 8.08
C ARG A 220 8.20 -3.93 6.74
N LEU A 221 7.55 -3.41 5.69
CA LEU A 221 7.62 -4.00 4.35
C LEU A 221 9.04 -3.93 3.78
N TRP A 222 9.74 -2.84 4.08
CA TRP A 222 11.06 -2.53 3.54
C TRP A 222 12.19 -3.07 4.42
N GLU A 223 11.84 -3.56 5.61
CA GLU A 223 12.74 -4.29 6.48
C GLU A 223 12.94 -5.72 5.95
N HIS A 224 14.21 -6.12 5.93
CA HIS A 224 14.64 -7.49 5.70
C HIS A 224 15.13 -8.02 7.06
N PRO A 225 14.27 -8.68 7.86
CA PRO A 225 14.73 -9.24 9.12
C PRO A 225 15.76 -10.32 8.82
N ALA A 226 17.03 -10.00 9.08
CA ALA A 226 18.10 -10.97 9.00
C ALA A 226 17.81 -12.07 10.03
N GLY A 227 17.77 -13.33 9.59
CA GLY A 227 17.69 -14.45 10.50
C GLY A 227 18.88 -14.44 11.45
N SER A 228 18.65 -14.42 12.75
CA SER A 228 19.73 -14.48 13.73
C SER A 228 20.36 -15.89 13.74
N PRO A 229 21.67 -16.05 13.48
CA PRO A 229 22.33 -17.36 13.53
C PRO A 229 22.20 -18.02 14.91
N ALA A 230 22.13 -17.23 15.98
CA ALA A 230 21.90 -17.73 17.32
C ALA A 230 20.49 -18.33 17.48
N ILE A 231 19.47 -17.68 16.91
CA ILE A 231 18.09 -18.20 16.90
C ILE A 231 17.99 -19.45 16.02
N ALA A 232 18.70 -19.49 14.88
CA ALA A 232 18.79 -20.69 14.07
C ALA A 232 19.43 -21.87 14.81
N ARG A 233 20.43 -21.63 15.66
CA ARG A 233 21.00 -22.66 16.53
C ARG A 233 20.05 -23.11 17.65
N LEU A 234 19.24 -22.19 18.18
CA LEU A 234 18.29 -22.48 19.26
C LEU A 234 17.05 -23.25 18.77
N LEU A 235 16.46 -22.80 17.66
CA LEU A 235 15.21 -23.32 17.12
C LEU A 235 15.42 -24.30 15.96
N GLY A 236 16.63 -24.43 15.44
CA GLY A 236 16.87 -25.07 14.14
C GLY A 236 16.55 -24.14 12.97
N ALA A 237 17.19 -24.40 11.82
CA ALA A 237 17.15 -23.52 10.65
C ALA A 237 15.72 -23.30 10.11
N GLY A 238 14.91 -24.36 9.95
CA GLY A 238 13.57 -24.26 9.40
C GLY A 238 12.61 -23.42 10.26
N ARG A 239 12.55 -23.68 11.57
CA ARG A 239 11.72 -22.90 12.50
C ARG A 239 12.20 -21.46 12.61
N ALA A 240 13.51 -21.20 12.63
CA ALA A 240 14.04 -19.85 12.64
C ALA A 240 13.70 -19.08 11.35
N ALA A 241 13.78 -19.73 10.20
CA ALA A 241 13.39 -19.14 8.91
C ALA A 241 11.89 -18.80 8.88
N VAL A 242 11.02 -19.73 9.30
CA VAL A 242 9.57 -19.47 9.42
C VAL A 242 9.29 -18.34 10.40
N LEU A 243 9.93 -18.34 11.57
CA LEU A 243 9.75 -17.30 12.59
C LEU A 243 10.13 -15.93 12.04
N ALA A 244 11.29 -15.78 11.40
CA ALA A 244 11.75 -14.51 10.84
C ALA A 244 10.76 -13.90 9.82
N GLN A 245 10.05 -14.75 9.06
CA GLN A 245 9.06 -14.35 8.06
C GLN A 245 7.68 -14.02 8.64
N THR A 246 7.49 -14.09 9.97
CA THR A 246 6.23 -13.76 10.67
C THR A 246 6.27 -12.42 11.44
N HIS A 247 7.34 -11.63 11.31
CA HIS A 247 7.18 -10.17 11.43
C HIS A 247 6.17 -9.80 10.33
N ILE A 248 5.12 -9.02 10.49
CA ILE A 248 4.00 -8.94 9.51
C ILE A 248 3.12 -10.22 9.48
N PRO A 249 1.79 -10.07 9.67
CA PRO A 249 0.83 -11.14 9.48
C PRO A 249 0.97 -11.84 8.13
N THR A 250 1.03 -13.17 8.13
CA THR A 250 1.24 -13.95 6.90
C THR A 250 0.53 -15.30 6.97
N THR A 251 0.13 -15.85 5.82
CA THR A 251 -0.50 -17.17 5.74
C THR A 251 0.55 -18.28 5.64
N THR A 252 0.16 -19.52 5.97
CA THR A 252 0.99 -20.71 5.76
C THR A 252 1.45 -20.86 4.31
N SER A 253 0.55 -20.63 3.35
CA SER A 253 0.86 -20.76 1.92
C SER A 253 1.85 -19.70 1.45
N SER A 254 1.74 -18.47 1.96
CA SER A 254 2.71 -17.39 1.68
C SER A 254 4.07 -17.70 2.29
N LEU A 255 4.10 -18.23 3.51
CA LEU A 255 5.34 -18.66 4.17
C LEU A 255 6.03 -19.77 3.38
N ALA A 256 5.31 -20.83 3.02
CA ALA A 256 5.81 -21.96 2.23
C ALA A 256 6.56 -21.51 0.97
N ARG A 257 5.98 -20.58 0.20
CA ARG A 257 6.63 -19.99 -0.98
C ARG A 257 7.91 -19.22 -0.65
N ARG A 258 7.93 -18.47 0.45
CA ARG A 258 9.05 -17.58 0.80
C ARG A 258 10.24 -18.31 1.40
N VAL A 259 10.00 -19.34 2.20
CA VAL A 259 11.09 -20.14 2.81
C VAL A 259 11.44 -21.37 2.00
N ASP A 260 10.82 -21.55 0.82
CA ASP A 260 10.98 -22.70 -0.07
C ASP A 260 10.78 -24.05 0.66
N LEU A 261 9.67 -24.16 1.39
CA LEU A 261 9.28 -25.38 2.13
C LEU A 261 7.88 -25.82 1.75
N ALA A 262 7.61 -27.12 1.89
CA ALA A 262 6.26 -27.65 1.72
C ALA A 262 5.28 -27.04 2.75
N PRO A 263 4.00 -26.78 2.36
CA PRO A 263 3.00 -26.23 3.29
C PRO A 263 2.79 -27.05 4.56
N ALA A 264 2.93 -28.38 4.47
CA ALA A 264 2.84 -29.27 5.62
C ALA A 264 3.97 -29.02 6.63
N THR A 265 5.22 -28.92 6.14
CA THR A 265 6.40 -28.60 6.97
C THR A 265 6.29 -27.24 7.64
N VAL A 266 5.80 -26.23 6.92
CA VAL A 266 5.55 -24.91 7.50
C VAL A 266 4.46 -24.98 8.57
N SER A 267 3.38 -25.73 8.35
CA SER A 267 2.31 -25.91 9.33
C SER A 267 2.81 -26.57 10.62
N GLU A 268 3.70 -27.56 10.50
CA GLU A 268 4.35 -28.20 11.64
C GLU A 268 5.22 -27.20 12.41
N HIS A 269 6.06 -26.43 11.72
CA HIS A 269 6.86 -25.37 12.33
C HIS A 269 6.01 -24.32 13.05
N LEU A 270 4.93 -23.86 12.40
CA LEU A 270 4.01 -22.88 12.99
C LEU A 270 3.30 -23.42 14.22
N THR A 271 2.94 -24.71 14.23
CA THR A 271 2.34 -25.37 15.40
C THR A 271 3.31 -25.33 16.58
N VAL A 272 4.56 -25.77 16.38
CA VAL A 272 5.59 -25.75 17.44
C VAL A 272 5.88 -24.32 17.91
N LEU A 273 6.00 -23.36 16.99
CA LEU A 273 6.24 -21.95 17.35
C LEU A 273 5.07 -21.34 18.11
N ARG A 274 3.83 -21.70 17.76
CA ARG A 274 2.62 -21.23 18.45
C ARG A 274 2.53 -21.81 19.86
N ASP A 275 2.75 -23.12 19.98
CA ASP A 275 2.71 -23.82 21.26
C ASP A 275 3.83 -23.33 22.20
N ALA A 276 4.95 -22.85 21.64
CA ALA A 276 6.02 -22.16 22.36
C ALA A 276 5.74 -20.66 22.66
N GLY A 277 4.58 -20.12 22.29
CA GLY A 277 4.22 -18.71 22.50
C GLY A 277 5.01 -17.70 21.65
N LEU A 278 5.64 -18.16 20.57
CA LEU A 278 6.44 -17.31 19.67
C LEU A 278 5.63 -16.72 18.52
N VAL A 279 4.52 -17.36 18.14
CA VAL A 279 3.58 -16.81 17.15
C VAL A 279 2.14 -16.89 17.65
N THR A 280 1.33 -15.92 17.26
CA THR A 280 -0.13 -15.95 17.36
C THR A 280 -0.74 -16.35 16.02
N ALA A 281 -1.91 -16.99 16.07
CA ALA A 281 -2.71 -17.30 14.89
C ALA A 281 -4.06 -16.57 14.98
N GLU A 282 -4.47 -15.90 13.92
CA GLU A 282 -5.74 -15.19 13.84
C GLU A 282 -6.47 -15.59 12.56
N ARG A 283 -7.74 -16.01 12.69
CA ARG A 283 -8.57 -16.35 11.53
C ARG A 283 -9.18 -15.08 10.93
N ARG A 284 -8.95 -14.86 9.64
CA ARG A 284 -9.53 -13.75 8.86
C ARG A 284 -10.22 -14.30 7.62
N GLY A 285 -11.55 -14.28 7.65
CA GLY A 285 -12.37 -14.92 6.62
C GLY A 285 -12.03 -16.40 6.47
N ARG A 286 -11.54 -16.78 5.28
CA ARG A 286 -11.17 -18.16 4.94
C ARG A 286 -9.71 -18.52 5.27
N GLU A 287 -8.92 -17.55 5.73
CA GLU A 287 -7.49 -17.71 5.94
C GLU A 287 -7.11 -17.62 7.42
N VAL A 288 -5.94 -18.15 7.76
CA VAL A 288 -5.31 -17.99 9.07
C VAL A 288 -4.01 -17.24 8.88
N LEU A 289 -3.88 -16.12 9.58
CA LEU A 289 -2.68 -15.30 9.61
C LEU A 289 -1.87 -15.62 10.86
N TYR A 290 -0.56 -15.79 10.67
CA TYR A 290 0.41 -15.98 11.73
C TYR A 290 1.27 -14.74 11.87
N GLN A 291 1.54 -14.34 13.11
CA GLN A 291 2.40 -13.21 13.43
C GLN A 291 3.24 -13.51 14.67
N GLN A 292 4.48 -13.02 14.70
CA GLN A 292 5.33 -13.04 15.90
C GLN A 292 4.66 -12.37 17.10
N THR A 293 4.80 -12.98 18.27
CA THR A 293 4.48 -12.34 19.56
C THR A 293 5.55 -11.29 19.93
N PRO A 294 5.26 -10.40 20.90
CA PRO A 294 6.29 -9.51 21.44
C PRO A 294 7.53 -10.26 21.99
N LEU A 295 7.32 -11.46 22.56
CA LEU A 295 8.41 -12.33 23.00
C LEU A 295 9.30 -12.75 21.82
N ALA A 296 8.71 -13.24 20.72
CA ALA A 296 9.47 -13.59 19.53
C ALA A 296 10.18 -12.39 18.93
N ALA A 297 9.53 -11.24 18.85
CA ALA A 297 10.16 -10.01 18.35
C ALA A 297 11.41 -9.68 19.19
N ALA A 298 11.30 -9.65 20.52
CA ALA A 298 12.42 -9.42 21.42
C ALA A 298 13.56 -10.45 21.27
N LEU A 299 13.22 -11.72 21.06
CA LEU A 299 14.20 -12.79 20.82
C LEU A 299 14.92 -12.60 19.48
N THR A 300 14.20 -12.23 18.41
CA THR A 300 14.76 -12.08 17.06
C THR A 300 15.55 -10.79 16.86
N SER A 301 15.15 -9.68 17.47
CA SER A 301 15.88 -8.41 17.42
C SER A 301 17.19 -8.45 18.21
N GLY A 302 17.39 -9.49 19.04
CA GLY A 302 18.43 -9.53 20.06
C GLY A 302 18.11 -8.50 21.14
N MET A 303 18.13 -8.89 22.40
CA MET A 303 18.07 -7.92 23.49
C MET A 303 19.27 -6.96 23.38
N HIS A 304 19.09 -5.79 22.76
CA HIS A 304 19.90 -4.61 23.04
C HIS A 304 19.50 -4.10 24.44
N LEU A 305 19.75 -4.89 25.49
CA LEU A 305 19.90 -4.33 26.82
C LEU A 305 21.28 -3.65 26.84
N ASN A 306 21.33 -2.41 26.34
CA ASN A 306 22.38 -1.50 26.76
C ASN A 306 22.22 -1.33 28.28
N SER A 307 23.08 -1.99 29.05
CA SER A 307 23.31 -1.67 30.45
C SER A 307 23.51 -0.16 30.60
N PRO A 308 22.94 0.50 31.64
CA PRO A 308 23.30 1.87 31.93
C PRO A 308 24.81 1.91 32.23
N ALA A 309 25.56 2.61 31.39
CA ALA A 309 26.96 2.90 31.64
C ALA A 309 27.06 3.62 32.99
N ALA A 310 27.88 3.06 33.87
CA ALA A 310 28.22 3.63 35.16
C ALA A 310 28.65 5.10 35.01
N GLY A 311 28.12 5.95 35.88
CA GLY A 311 28.46 7.38 35.94
C GLY A 311 29.95 7.61 36.19
N PRO A 312 30.48 8.78 35.79
CA PRO A 312 31.91 9.07 35.87
C PRO A 312 32.36 9.22 37.33
N ARG A 313 33.59 8.77 37.59
CA ARG A 313 34.31 9.00 38.85
C ARG A 313 34.69 10.46 39.03
#